data_AF-A0A9E0AAI3-F1
#
_entry.id   AF-A0A9E0AAI3-F1
#
_cell.length_a   1.000
_cell.length_b   1.000
_cell.length_c   1.000
_cell.angle_alpha   90.00
_cell.angle_beta   90.00
_cell.angle_gamma   90.00
#
_symmetry.space_group_name_H-M   'P 1'
#
loop_
_entity.id
_entity.type
_entity.pdbx_description
1 polymer ?
#
loop_
_entity_poly.entity_id
_entity_poly.type
_entity_poly.pdbx_seq_one_letter_code
_entity_poly.pdbx_strand_id
1 'polypeptide(L)'
;MKKFEEQANQSLFEKNLITDEQFKQITAHRNLNIFSLHSELKLFLYLSVLLFTSGIGILIYQNIDTIGHIAILSLLLIVTAICFYFCFKNSVGFSYQETQFKNSVFDYLILAAVLLSIIFIGYLQFQYTVFGTHYGLATLVPTTIAFFCAYYFDNKSILSLAITGLAAYVGLSVSPQSLLNNSFYETTTLSYSAIILGIALLIWSMYSAKINLKKHFNLIYLTFALHLISISCIKNLFNSYWVLFVLLLLASSYYFFTTSHQIKSASLFIFTIIYAYVGINICLFKLVEFINFDSDLLVPFFFLVPFYFIGSIILFILLVKKFNKDKTYDTIR
;
A
#
# COMPACT_ATOMS: atom_id res chain seq x y z
N MET A 1 -27.36 -0.82 17.03
CA MET A 1 -27.26 0.44 16.25
C MET A 1 -28.41 1.40 16.58
N LYS A 2 -29.69 1.01 16.40
CA LYS A 2 -30.88 1.83 16.74
C LYS A 2 -30.85 2.55 18.09
N LYS A 3 -30.54 1.82 19.18
CA LYS A 3 -30.48 2.38 20.54
C LYS A 3 -29.44 3.50 20.70
N PHE A 4 -28.31 3.41 20.00
CA PHE A 4 -27.26 4.45 20.01
C PHE A 4 -27.67 5.68 19.19
N GLU A 5 -28.39 5.47 18.09
CA GLU A 5 -28.89 6.53 17.23
C GLU A 5 -30.00 7.34 17.90
N GLU A 6 -30.94 6.67 18.57
CA GLU A 6 -31.99 7.33 19.36
C GLU A 6 -31.41 8.19 20.48
N GLN A 7 -30.45 7.65 21.23
CA GLN A 7 -29.72 8.39 22.27
C GLN A 7 -28.97 9.60 21.71
N ALA A 8 -28.38 9.49 20.52
CA ALA A 8 -27.69 10.60 19.88
C ALA A 8 -28.65 11.73 19.47
N ASN A 9 -29.83 11.40 18.92
CA ASN A 9 -30.84 12.40 18.55
C ASN A 9 -31.37 13.15 19.76
N GLN A 10 -31.65 12.41 20.83
CA GLN A 10 -32.15 12.98 22.08
C GLN A 10 -31.09 13.90 22.71
N SER A 11 -29.81 13.47 22.71
CA SER A 11 -28.70 14.31 23.16
C SER A 11 -28.53 15.60 22.34
N LEU A 12 -28.73 15.56 21.03
CA LEU A 12 -28.65 16.74 20.16
C LEU A 12 -29.79 17.73 20.44
N PHE A 13 -30.99 17.20 20.69
CA PHE A 13 -32.16 18.00 21.02
C PHE A 13 -32.05 18.65 22.41
N GLU A 14 -31.65 17.88 23.43
CA GLU A 14 -31.43 18.38 24.80
C GLU A 14 -30.35 19.47 24.88
N LYS A 15 -29.35 19.42 23.98
CA LYS A 15 -28.30 20.44 23.85
C LYS A 15 -28.73 21.67 23.05
N ASN A 16 -29.99 21.75 22.60
CA ASN A 16 -30.52 22.81 21.74
C ASN A 16 -29.72 22.98 20.42
N LEU A 17 -29.10 21.90 19.91
CA LEU A 17 -28.36 21.93 18.65
C LEU A 17 -29.26 21.69 17.43
N ILE A 18 -30.47 21.18 17.66
CA ILE A 18 -31.51 20.96 16.65
C ILE A 18 -32.87 21.41 17.19
N THR A 19 -33.74 21.86 16.29
CA THR A 19 -35.12 22.27 16.60
C THR A 19 -36.05 21.06 16.78
N ASP A 20 -37.22 21.25 17.38
CA ASP A 20 -38.26 20.20 17.52
C ASP A 20 -38.69 19.65 16.16
N GLU A 21 -38.78 20.52 15.16
CA GLU A 21 -39.13 20.13 13.79
C GLU A 21 -38.04 19.24 13.16
N GLN A 22 -36.77 19.62 13.31
CA GLN A 22 -35.64 18.81 12.86
C GLN A 22 -35.56 17.48 13.61
N PHE A 23 -35.82 17.48 14.92
CA PHE A 23 -35.83 16.25 15.73
C PHE A 23 -36.90 15.27 15.22
N LYS A 24 -38.12 15.75 14.94
CA LYS A 24 -39.19 14.94 14.35
C LYS A 24 -38.83 14.43 12.96
N GLN A 25 -38.27 15.26 12.09
CA GLN A 25 -37.83 14.87 10.75
C GLN A 25 -36.72 13.81 10.77
N ILE A 26 -35.69 14.00 11.60
CA ILE A 26 -34.58 13.03 11.75
C ILE A 26 -35.09 11.70 12.30
N THR A 27 -35.98 11.74 13.29
CA THR A 27 -36.59 10.53 13.87
C THR A 27 -37.43 9.79 12.83
N ALA A 28 -38.26 10.51 12.06
CA ALA A 28 -39.02 9.94 10.96
C ALA A 28 -38.12 9.32 9.88
N HIS A 29 -37.03 10.00 9.49
CA HIS A 29 -36.10 9.49 8.49
C HIS A 29 -35.35 8.24 8.96
N ARG A 30 -34.87 8.21 10.22
CA ARG A 30 -34.20 7.02 10.77
C ARG A 30 -35.14 5.83 10.94
N ASN A 31 -36.43 6.07 11.20
CA ASN A 31 -37.44 5.02 11.25
C ASN A 31 -37.65 4.31 9.91
N LEU A 32 -37.25 4.92 8.78
CA LEU A 32 -37.23 4.26 7.47
C LEU A 32 -36.22 3.11 7.39
N ASN A 33 -35.30 2.99 8.37
CA ASN A 33 -34.25 1.95 8.42
C ASN A 33 -33.40 1.90 7.15
N ILE A 34 -33.19 3.05 6.50
CA ILE A 34 -32.33 3.16 5.31
C ILE A 34 -30.88 3.01 5.77
N PHE A 35 -30.20 1.99 5.27
CA PHE A 35 -28.77 1.78 5.51
C PHE A 35 -28.00 1.89 4.19
N SER A 36 -26.77 2.37 4.29
CA SER A 36 -25.91 2.53 3.12
C SER A 36 -25.30 1.18 2.73
N LEU A 37 -25.41 0.82 1.46
CA LEU A 37 -24.71 -0.32 0.84
C LEU A 37 -23.40 0.08 0.15
N HIS A 38 -22.91 1.30 0.41
CA HIS A 38 -21.78 1.88 -0.31
C HIS A 38 -20.50 1.06 -0.16
N SER A 39 -20.22 0.57 1.05
CA SER A 39 -19.00 -0.20 1.33
C SER A 39 -19.07 -1.60 0.70
N GLU A 40 -20.24 -2.23 0.78
CA GLU A 40 -20.54 -3.54 0.22
C GLU A 40 -20.45 -3.51 -1.31
N LEU A 41 -21.05 -2.51 -1.95
CA LEU A 41 -20.98 -2.33 -3.40
C LEU A 41 -19.55 -2.06 -3.87
N LYS A 42 -18.79 -1.24 -3.15
CA LYS A 42 -17.37 -1.02 -3.47
C LYS A 42 -16.53 -2.29 -3.32
N LEU A 43 -16.80 -3.09 -2.28
CA LEU A 43 -16.15 -4.38 -2.09
C LEU A 43 -16.44 -5.32 -3.27
N PHE A 44 -17.71 -5.42 -3.69
CA PHE A 44 -18.10 -6.23 -4.85
C PHE A 44 -17.48 -5.73 -6.16
N LEU A 45 -17.32 -4.42 -6.34
CA LEU A 45 -16.62 -3.86 -7.51
C LEU A 45 -15.12 -4.19 -7.51
N TYR A 46 -14.44 -4.14 -6.35
CA TYR A 46 -13.05 -4.62 -6.26
C TYR A 46 -12.95 -6.11 -6.55
N LEU A 47 -13.85 -6.90 -5.96
CA LEU A 47 -13.88 -8.35 -6.12
C LEU A 47 -14.18 -8.75 -7.57
N SER A 48 -15.08 -8.04 -8.26
CA SER A 48 -15.40 -8.32 -9.65
C SER A 48 -14.21 -8.08 -10.57
N VAL A 49 -13.46 -6.99 -10.40
CA VAL A 49 -12.23 -6.73 -11.17
C VAL A 49 -11.19 -7.81 -10.92
N LEU A 50 -11.01 -8.20 -9.66
CA LEU A 50 -10.05 -9.25 -9.28
C LEU A 50 -10.45 -10.60 -9.89
N LEU A 51 -11.69 -11.05 -9.69
CA LEU A 51 -12.19 -12.31 -10.25
C LEU A 51 -12.17 -12.32 -11.78
N PHE A 52 -12.53 -11.21 -12.42
CA PHE A 52 -12.51 -11.09 -13.87
C PHE A 52 -11.10 -11.21 -14.44
N THR A 53 -10.14 -10.47 -13.88
CA THR A 53 -8.74 -10.49 -14.35
C THR A 53 -8.04 -11.82 -14.04
N SER A 54 -8.29 -12.40 -12.87
CA SER A 54 -7.85 -13.77 -12.54
C SER A 54 -8.47 -14.81 -13.47
N GLY A 55 -9.77 -14.71 -13.76
CA GLY A 55 -10.48 -15.59 -14.68
C GLY A 55 -9.91 -15.53 -16.09
N ILE A 56 -9.56 -14.33 -16.58
CA ILE A 56 -8.86 -14.17 -17.87
C ILE A 56 -7.49 -14.85 -17.83
N GLY A 57 -6.69 -14.65 -16.77
CA GLY A 57 -5.40 -15.32 -16.63
C GLY A 57 -5.52 -16.85 -16.68
N ILE A 58 -6.52 -17.42 -15.98
CA ILE A 58 -6.79 -18.87 -15.98
C ILE A 58 -7.24 -19.33 -17.37
N LEU A 59 -8.14 -18.59 -18.03
CA LEU A 59 -8.61 -18.91 -19.38
C LEU A 59 -7.44 -18.96 -20.36
N ILE A 60 -6.55 -17.97 -20.32
CA ILE A 60 -5.34 -17.94 -21.14
C ILE A 60 -4.49 -19.18 -20.85
N TYR A 61 -4.21 -19.47 -19.58
CA TYR A 61 -3.36 -20.59 -19.18
C TYR A 61 -3.92 -21.95 -19.64
N GLN A 62 -5.23 -22.18 -19.47
CA GLN A 62 -5.87 -23.44 -19.83
C GLN A 62 -6.08 -23.63 -21.33
N ASN A 63 -6.16 -22.54 -22.10
CA ASN A 63 -6.48 -22.59 -23.52
C ASN A 63 -5.33 -22.14 -24.41
N ILE A 64 -4.12 -22.07 -23.87
CA ILE A 64 -2.93 -21.65 -24.62
C ILE A 64 -2.66 -22.60 -25.79
N ASP A 65 -2.91 -23.91 -25.63
CA ASP A 65 -2.66 -24.93 -26.66
C ASP A 65 -3.85 -25.18 -27.59
N THR A 66 -5.05 -24.70 -27.24
CA THR A 66 -6.30 -25.00 -27.98
C THR A 66 -6.84 -23.82 -28.77
N ILE A 67 -6.70 -22.59 -28.26
CA ILE A 67 -7.09 -21.36 -28.94
C ILE A 67 -5.82 -20.68 -29.44
N GLY A 68 -5.79 -20.31 -30.73
CA GLY A 68 -4.63 -19.63 -31.30
C GLY A 68 -4.27 -18.36 -30.52
N HIS A 69 -3.00 -18.22 -30.13
CA HIS A 69 -2.51 -17.11 -29.29
C HIS A 69 -2.88 -15.71 -29.84
N ILE A 70 -2.87 -15.56 -31.17
CA ILE A 70 -3.26 -14.32 -31.85
C ILE A 70 -4.73 -13.97 -31.57
N ALA A 71 -5.62 -14.97 -31.54
CA ALA A 71 -7.04 -14.75 -31.25
C ALA A 71 -7.24 -14.28 -29.80
N ILE A 72 -6.56 -14.92 -28.84
CA ILE A 72 -6.59 -14.53 -27.42
C ILE A 72 -6.05 -13.10 -27.25
N LEU A 73 -4.88 -12.80 -27.81
CA LEU A 73 -4.27 -11.47 -27.74
C LEU A 73 -5.16 -10.40 -28.39
N SER A 74 -5.77 -10.72 -29.54
CA SER A 74 -6.67 -9.78 -30.23
C SER A 74 -7.91 -9.48 -29.39
N LEU A 75 -8.54 -10.51 -28.80
CA LEU A 75 -9.67 -10.34 -27.91
C LEU A 75 -9.30 -9.51 -26.68
N LEU A 76 -8.17 -9.82 -26.05
CA LEU A 76 -7.68 -9.10 -24.88
C LEU A 76 -7.40 -7.62 -25.20
N LEU A 77 -6.80 -7.34 -26.35
CA LEU A 77 -6.55 -5.98 -26.83
C LEU A 77 -7.86 -5.23 -27.08
N ILE A 78 -8.85 -5.86 -27.73
CA ILE A 78 -10.16 -5.26 -28.00
C ILE A 78 -10.87 -4.90 -26.68
N VAL A 79 -10.95 -5.83 -25.74
CA VAL A 79 -11.58 -5.59 -24.43
C VAL A 79 -10.87 -4.46 -23.68
N THR A 80 -9.53 -4.48 -23.66
CA THR A 80 -8.71 -3.44 -23.04
C THR A 80 -8.97 -2.07 -23.67
N ALA A 81 -9.00 -1.98 -25.00
CA ALA A 81 -9.26 -0.75 -25.73
C ALA A 81 -10.66 -0.20 -25.48
N ILE A 82 -11.68 -1.08 -25.40
CA ILE A 82 -13.05 -0.69 -25.05
C ILE A 82 -13.09 -0.09 -23.64
N CYS A 83 -12.45 -0.75 -22.66
CA CYS A 83 -12.38 -0.24 -21.29
C CYS A 83 -11.72 1.15 -21.23
N PHE A 84 -10.57 1.33 -21.90
CA PHE A 84 -9.91 2.63 -21.96
C PHE A 84 -10.77 3.69 -22.66
N TYR A 85 -11.40 3.36 -23.79
CA TYR A 85 -12.25 4.28 -24.53
C TYR A 85 -13.37 4.85 -23.63
N PHE A 86 -14.06 3.99 -22.89
CA PHE A 86 -15.10 4.43 -21.96
C PHE A 86 -14.54 5.27 -20.81
N CYS A 87 -13.36 4.93 -20.28
CA CYS A 87 -12.74 5.72 -19.22
C CYS A 87 -12.33 7.12 -19.71
N PHE A 88 -11.66 7.24 -20.86
CA PHE A 88 -11.27 8.54 -21.42
C PHE A 88 -12.50 9.40 -21.74
N LYS A 89 -13.53 8.82 -22.35
CA LYS A 89 -14.76 9.53 -22.70
C LYS A 89 -15.50 10.13 -21.49
N ASN A 90 -15.40 9.48 -20.33
CA ASN A 90 -16.10 9.90 -19.11
C ASN A 90 -15.18 10.57 -18.08
N SER A 91 -13.90 10.77 -18.43
CA SER A 91 -12.92 11.38 -17.52
C SER A 91 -13.04 12.90 -17.47
N VAL A 92 -12.67 13.46 -16.31
CA VAL A 92 -12.49 14.92 -16.15
C VAL A 92 -11.17 15.38 -16.80
N GLY A 93 -10.28 14.44 -17.14
CA GLY A 93 -8.93 14.70 -17.63
C GLY A 93 -7.92 14.92 -16.49
N PHE A 94 -6.68 15.18 -16.88
CA PHE A 94 -5.60 15.42 -15.93
C PHE A 94 -5.80 16.73 -15.16
N SER A 95 -5.58 16.68 -13.84
CA SER A 95 -5.63 17.83 -12.93
C SER A 95 -4.56 17.70 -11.85
N TYR A 96 -4.08 18.83 -11.32
CA TYR A 96 -3.16 18.85 -10.18
C TYR A 96 -3.85 18.46 -8.87
N GLN A 97 -5.14 18.79 -8.72
CA GLN A 97 -5.94 18.49 -7.54
C GLN A 97 -6.63 17.11 -7.64
N GLU A 98 -7.25 16.69 -6.53
CA GLU A 98 -8.04 15.46 -6.48
C GLU A 98 -9.26 15.57 -7.41
N THR A 99 -9.42 14.58 -8.29
CA THR A 99 -10.53 14.45 -9.23
C THR A 99 -11.20 13.11 -9.01
N GLN A 100 -12.52 13.07 -9.20
CA GLN A 100 -13.30 11.84 -9.12
C GLN A 100 -14.15 11.72 -10.37
N PHE A 101 -14.34 10.49 -10.85
CA PHE A 101 -15.36 10.24 -11.85
C PHE A 101 -16.74 10.57 -11.28
N LYS A 102 -17.64 11.04 -12.15
CA LYS A 102 -19.05 11.22 -11.79
C LYS A 102 -19.71 9.91 -11.35
N ASN A 103 -19.29 8.79 -11.94
CA ASN A 103 -19.71 7.45 -11.54
C ASN A 103 -18.49 6.64 -11.11
N SER A 104 -18.48 6.16 -9.87
CA SER A 104 -17.37 5.41 -9.29
C SER A 104 -17.08 4.08 -10.00
N VAL A 105 -18.00 3.52 -10.79
CA VAL A 105 -17.75 2.32 -11.60
C VAL A 105 -16.55 2.52 -12.54
N PHE A 106 -16.33 3.74 -13.04
CA PHE A 106 -15.20 4.04 -13.92
C PHE A 106 -13.84 3.91 -13.23
N ASP A 107 -13.75 4.12 -11.90
CA ASP A 107 -12.51 3.87 -11.14
C ASP A 107 -12.09 2.39 -11.16
N TYR A 108 -13.07 1.49 -11.21
CA TYR A 108 -12.86 0.05 -11.28
C TYR A 108 -12.66 -0.42 -12.71
N LEU A 109 -13.34 0.21 -13.67
CA LEU A 109 -13.16 -0.08 -15.09
C LEU A 109 -11.75 0.30 -15.56
N ILE A 110 -11.21 1.44 -15.11
CA ILE A 110 -9.83 1.82 -15.44
C ILE A 110 -8.82 0.89 -14.76
N LEU A 111 -9.09 0.45 -13.52
CA LEU A 111 -8.25 -0.54 -12.85
C LEU A 111 -8.24 -1.86 -13.63
N ALA A 112 -9.40 -2.32 -14.11
CA ALA A 112 -9.48 -3.49 -14.99
C ALA A 112 -8.69 -3.27 -16.29
N ALA A 113 -8.83 -2.13 -16.96
CA ALA A 113 -8.08 -1.83 -18.18
C ALA A 113 -6.55 -1.90 -17.99
N VAL A 114 -6.04 -1.37 -16.87
CA VAL A 114 -4.61 -1.44 -16.54
C VAL A 114 -4.17 -2.88 -16.25
N LEU A 115 -4.95 -3.65 -15.50
CA LEU A 115 -4.65 -5.06 -15.23
C LEU A 115 -4.68 -5.90 -16.51
N LEU A 116 -5.65 -5.68 -17.40
CA LEU A 116 -5.68 -6.33 -18.71
C LEU A 116 -4.49 -5.96 -19.57
N SER A 117 -4.01 -4.71 -19.49
CA SER A 117 -2.79 -4.28 -20.18
C SER A 117 -1.55 -5.02 -19.67
N ILE A 118 -1.46 -5.24 -18.35
CA ILE A 118 -0.40 -6.05 -17.74
C ILE A 118 -0.46 -7.49 -18.26
N ILE A 119 -1.66 -8.10 -18.26
CA ILE A 119 -1.86 -9.46 -18.78
C ILE A 119 -1.49 -9.52 -20.27
N PHE A 120 -1.89 -8.53 -21.06
CA PHE A 120 -1.63 -8.49 -22.51
C PHE A 120 -0.14 -8.42 -22.80
N ILE A 121 0.58 -7.48 -22.16
CA ILE A 121 2.01 -7.33 -22.39
C ILE A 121 2.78 -8.53 -21.85
N GLY A 122 2.39 -9.05 -20.68
CA GLY A 122 3.00 -10.26 -20.11
C GLY A 122 2.83 -11.47 -21.02
N TYR A 123 1.63 -11.68 -21.56
CA TYR A 123 1.34 -12.79 -22.46
C TYR A 123 2.04 -12.64 -23.82
N LEU A 124 2.04 -11.41 -24.37
CA LEU A 124 2.74 -11.07 -25.61
C LEU A 124 4.26 -11.30 -25.48
N GLN A 125 4.87 -10.93 -24.35
CA GLN A 125 6.27 -11.25 -24.07
C GLN A 125 6.50 -12.76 -23.92
N PHE A 126 5.63 -13.46 -23.17
CA PHE A 126 5.78 -14.90 -22.93
C PHE A 126 5.77 -15.70 -24.24
N GLN A 127 4.82 -15.39 -25.13
CA GLN A 127 4.63 -16.18 -26.35
C GLN A 127 5.57 -15.77 -27.49
N TYR A 128 5.78 -14.48 -27.69
CA TYR A 128 6.48 -13.96 -28.87
C TYR A 128 7.83 -13.34 -28.56
N THR A 129 8.21 -13.24 -27.28
CA THR A 129 9.48 -12.62 -26.85
C THR A 129 9.72 -11.28 -27.54
N VAL A 130 8.70 -10.43 -27.61
CA VAL A 130 8.74 -9.17 -28.38
C VAL A 130 9.84 -8.24 -27.90
N PHE A 131 10.18 -8.29 -26.61
CA PHE A 131 11.31 -7.56 -26.04
C PHE A 131 12.60 -8.41 -25.97
N GLY A 132 12.67 -9.53 -26.69
CA GLY A 132 13.77 -10.48 -26.67
C GLY A 132 14.02 -11.01 -25.27
N THR A 133 15.30 -11.04 -24.86
CA THR A 133 15.75 -11.44 -23.53
C THR A 133 15.63 -10.33 -22.48
N HIS A 134 15.16 -9.13 -22.84
CA HIS A 134 14.99 -8.00 -21.93
C HIS A 134 13.66 -8.08 -21.16
N TYR A 135 13.52 -9.09 -20.29
CA TYR A 135 12.32 -9.29 -19.47
C TYR A 135 11.95 -8.08 -18.58
N GLY A 136 12.91 -7.22 -18.26
CA GLY A 136 12.64 -5.95 -17.57
C GLY A 136 11.69 -5.04 -18.37
N LEU A 137 11.81 -4.97 -19.70
CA LEU A 137 10.92 -4.14 -20.53
C LEU A 137 9.47 -4.62 -20.47
N ALA A 138 9.26 -5.94 -20.39
CA ALA A 138 7.92 -6.51 -20.24
C ALA A 138 7.22 -6.10 -18.93
N THR A 139 7.99 -5.67 -17.92
CA THR A 139 7.46 -5.08 -16.67
C THR A 139 7.40 -3.55 -16.73
N LEU A 140 8.37 -2.91 -17.36
CA LEU A 140 8.48 -1.45 -17.41
C LEU A 140 7.39 -0.80 -18.29
N VAL A 141 7.06 -1.40 -19.43
CA VAL A 141 6.01 -0.88 -20.33
C VAL A 141 4.64 -0.82 -19.62
N PRO A 142 4.10 -1.91 -19.03
CA PRO A 142 2.83 -1.83 -18.32
C PRO A 142 2.91 -0.94 -17.07
N THR A 143 4.06 -0.88 -16.40
CA THR A 143 4.29 0.05 -15.28
C THR A 143 4.16 1.51 -15.72
N THR A 144 4.68 1.85 -16.90
CA THR A 144 4.58 3.20 -17.47
C THR A 144 3.14 3.55 -17.81
N ILE A 145 2.40 2.61 -18.41
CA ILE A 145 0.95 2.76 -18.66
C ILE A 145 0.20 2.98 -17.34
N ALA A 146 0.53 2.20 -16.29
CA ALA A 146 -0.08 2.32 -14.98
C ALA A 146 0.22 3.69 -14.34
N PHE A 147 1.46 4.19 -14.38
CA PHE A 147 1.77 5.54 -13.87
C PHE A 147 0.99 6.63 -14.62
N PHE A 148 0.96 6.56 -15.95
CA PHE A 148 0.18 7.49 -16.75
C PHE A 148 -1.30 7.47 -16.33
N CYS A 149 -1.91 6.28 -16.25
CA CYS A 149 -3.31 6.13 -15.87
C CYS A 149 -3.58 6.58 -14.43
N ALA A 150 -2.67 6.28 -13.50
CA ALA A 150 -2.78 6.70 -12.11
C ALA A 150 -2.89 8.22 -11.98
N TYR A 151 -2.04 8.97 -12.69
CA TYR A 151 -2.03 10.43 -12.64
C TYR A 151 -3.16 11.06 -13.45
N TYR A 152 -3.46 10.51 -14.63
CA TYR A 152 -4.49 11.03 -15.52
C TYR A 152 -5.90 10.82 -14.94
N PHE A 153 -6.20 9.63 -14.45
CA PHE A 153 -7.53 9.27 -13.91
C PHE A 153 -7.62 9.40 -12.38
N ASP A 154 -6.53 9.79 -11.74
CA ASP A 154 -6.46 10.03 -10.30
C ASP A 154 -6.82 8.82 -9.42
N ASN A 155 -6.20 7.67 -9.74
CA ASN A 155 -6.53 6.41 -9.09
C ASN A 155 -5.40 5.89 -8.19
N LYS A 156 -5.66 5.89 -6.88
CA LYS A 156 -4.73 5.44 -5.82
C LYS A 156 -4.35 3.95 -5.93
N SER A 157 -5.28 3.10 -6.36
CA SER A 157 -5.04 1.67 -6.54
C SER A 157 -4.10 1.41 -7.73
N ILE A 158 -4.31 2.11 -8.84
CA ILE A 158 -3.43 2.04 -10.01
C ILE A 158 -2.04 2.58 -9.68
N LEU A 159 -1.93 3.67 -8.89
CA LEU A 159 -0.62 4.16 -8.45
C LEU A 159 0.14 3.10 -7.66
N SER A 160 -0.53 2.43 -6.72
CA SER A 160 0.07 1.37 -5.91
C SER A 160 0.55 0.22 -6.80
N LEU A 161 -0.23 -0.13 -7.83
CA LEU A 161 0.15 -1.13 -8.83
C LEU A 161 1.36 -0.70 -9.67
N ALA A 162 1.44 0.58 -10.06
CA ALA A 162 2.57 1.13 -10.80
C ALA A 162 3.87 1.09 -9.97
N ILE A 163 3.82 1.47 -8.69
CA ILE A 163 4.98 1.40 -7.79
C ILE A 163 5.42 -0.06 -7.58
N THR A 164 4.47 -0.99 -7.41
CA THR A 164 4.77 -2.44 -7.35
C THR A 164 5.42 -2.94 -8.65
N GLY A 165 4.94 -2.50 -9.81
CA GLY A 165 5.55 -2.80 -11.10
C GLY A 165 6.98 -2.27 -11.22
N LEU A 166 7.24 -1.06 -10.71
CA LEU A 166 8.58 -0.49 -10.65
C LEU A 166 9.51 -1.27 -9.72
N ALA A 167 9.00 -1.73 -8.58
CA ALA A 167 9.74 -2.61 -7.67
C ALA A 167 10.10 -3.93 -8.37
N ALA A 168 9.15 -4.56 -9.06
CA ALA A 168 9.38 -5.78 -9.84
C ALA A 168 10.41 -5.56 -10.96
N TYR A 169 10.37 -4.43 -11.67
CA TYR A 169 11.34 -4.07 -12.69
C TYR A 169 12.78 -3.98 -12.14
N VAL A 170 12.92 -3.43 -10.94
CA VAL A 170 14.22 -3.30 -10.23
C VAL A 170 14.70 -4.64 -9.65
N GLY A 171 13.94 -5.73 -9.86
CA GLY A 171 14.27 -7.09 -9.44
C GLY A 171 13.66 -7.49 -8.10
N LEU A 172 12.81 -6.66 -7.50
CA LEU A 172 12.10 -6.96 -6.26
C LEU A 172 10.83 -7.77 -6.54
N SER A 173 10.99 -8.90 -7.21
CA SER A 173 9.91 -9.87 -7.37
C SER A 173 10.10 -11.00 -6.37
N VAL A 174 9.04 -11.29 -5.60
CA VAL A 174 9.04 -12.44 -4.70
C VAL A 174 7.88 -13.33 -5.09
N SER A 175 8.20 -14.57 -5.48
CA SER A 175 7.16 -15.56 -5.73
C SER A 175 6.66 -16.12 -4.38
N PRO A 176 5.36 -16.45 -4.24
CA PRO A 176 4.86 -17.10 -3.03
C PRO A 176 5.63 -18.39 -2.69
N GLN A 177 6.10 -19.11 -3.70
CA GLN A 177 6.91 -20.32 -3.53
C GLN A 177 8.30 -20.03 -2.94
N SER A 178 8.93 -18.91 -3.33
CA SER A 178 10.18 -18.45 -2.72
C SER A 178 10.00 -18.08 -1.25
N LEU A 179 8.83 -17.55 -0.86
CA LEU A 179 8.50 -17.27 0.54
C LEU A 179 8.46 -18.57 1.36
N LEU A 180 7.81 -19.60 0.82
CA LEU A 180 7.65 -20.91 1.47
C LEU A 180 8.98 -21.68 1.56
N ASN A 181 9.85 -21.50 0.58
CA ASN A 181 11.13 -22.21 0.49
C ASN A 181 12.29 -21.50 1.20
N ASN A 182 12.03 -20.40 1.93
CA ASN A 182 13.03 -19.59 2.65
C ASN A 182 14.18 -19.05 1.79
N SER A 183 14.05 -19.02 0.45
CA SER A 183 15.05 -18.44 -0.47
C SER A 183 14.87 -16.93 -0.62
N PHE A 184 14.62 -16.24 0.50
CA PHE A 184 14.43 -14.79 0.52
C PHE A 184 15.75 -14.07 0.24
N TYR A 185 15.81 -13.37 -0.90
CA TYR A 185 16.84 -12.37 -1.23
C TYR A 185 18.28 -12.82 -0.91
N GLU A 186 18.69 -13.95 -1.48
CA GLU A 186 20.05 -14.50 -1.32
C GLU A 186 21.15 -13.51 -1.73
N THR A 187 20.84 -12.53 -2.59
CA THR A 187 21.81 -11.53 -3.06
C THR A 187 21.67 -10.20 -2.32
N THR A 188 22.81 -9.64 -1.91
CA THR A 188 22.92 -8.31 -1.28
C THR A 188 22.53 -7.17 -2.23
N THR A 189 22.67 -7.38 -3.53
CA THR A 189 22.39 -6.40 -4.59
C THR A 189 20.93 -5.95 -4.62
N LEU A 190 19.98 -6.87 -4.46
CA LEU A 190 18.54 -6.56 -4.47
C LEU A 190 18.14 -5.61 -3.34
N SER A 191 18.78 -5.74 -2.18
CA SER A 191 18.50 -4.89 -1.02
C SER A 191 18.95 -3.45 -1.23
N TYR A 192 20.05 -3.24 -1.96
CA TYR A 192 20.50 -1.88 -2.30
C TYR A 192 19.57 -1.22 -3.30
N SER A 193 19.11 -1.98 -4.30
CA SER A 193 18.15 -1.49 -5.28
C SER A 193 16.81 -1.09 -4.64
N ALA A 194 16.35 -1.82 -3.62
CA ALA A 194 15.17 -1.44 -2.83
C ALA A 194 15.36 -0.17 -2.01
N ILE A 195 16.53 0.02 -1.39
CA ILE A 195 16.85 1.27 -0.67
C ILE A 195 16.86 2.45 -1.64
N ILE A 196 17.53 2.32 -2.78
CA ILE A 196 17.59 3.37 -3.82
C ILE A 196 16.19 3.71 -4.32
N LEU A 197 15.37 2.70 -4.63
CA LEU A 197 13.98 2.91 -5.05
C LEU A 197 13.17 3.60 -3.95
N GLY A 198 13.28 3.17 -2.70
CA GLY A 198 12.60 3.80 -1.58
C GLY A 198 12.99 5.26 -1.38
N ILE A 199 14.28 5.59 -1.50
CA ILE A 199 14.78 6.98 -1.45
C ILE A 199 14.23 7.78 -2.65
N ALA A 200 14.21 7.22 -3.86
CA ALA A 200 13.66 7.88 -5.04
C ALA A 200 12.16 8.21 -4.87
N LEU A 201 11.38 7.27 -4.32
CA LEU A 201 9.96 7.49 -4.02
C LEU A 201 9.75 8.55 -2.94
N LEU A 202 10.62 8.60 -1.92
CA LEU A 202 10.61 9.63 -0.88
C LEU A 202 10.93 11.02 -1.47
N ILE A 203 11.96 11.12 -2.30
CA ILE A 203 12.31 12.37 -3.00
C ILE A 203 11.16 12.83 -3.89
N TRP A 204 10.56 11.89 -4.65
CA TRP A 204 9.39 12.20 -5.48
C TRP A 204 8.18 12.66 -4.67
N SER A 205 7.93 12.02 -3.52
CA SER A 205 6.89 12.43 -2.56
C SER A 205 7.09 13.87 -2.09
N MET A 206 8.31 14.24 -1.70
CA MET A 206 8.64 15.61 -1.28
C MET A 206 8.50 16.61 -2.42
N TYR A 207 8.98 16.25 -3.62
CA TYR A 207 8.91 17.09 -4.80
C TYR A 207 7.47 17.33 -5.26
N SER A 208 6.68 16.27 -5.41
CA SER A 208 5.26 16.35 -5.80
C SER A 208 4.43 17.17 -4.81
N ALA A 209 4.69 17.02 -3.49
CA ALA A 209 4.05 17.85 -2.48
C ALA A 209 4.40 19.34 -2.62
N LYS A 210 5.67 19.67 -2.95
CA LYS A 210 6.14 21.04 -3.14
C LYS A 210 5.47 21.73 -4.33
N ILE A 211 5.27 21.02 -5.43
CA ILE A 211 4.59 21.55 -6.63
C ILE A 211 3.06 21.41 -6.59
N ASN A 212 2.50 20.94 -5.46
CA ASN A 212 1.07 20.66 -5.30
C ASN A 212 0.49 19.67 -6.31
N LEU A 213 1.31 18.73 -6.81
CA LEU A 213 0.87 17.68 -7.72
C LEU A 213 0.27 16.51 -6.92
N LYS A 214 -1.04 16.27 -7.07
CA LYS A 214 -1.75 15.12 -6.49
C LYS A 214 -1.36 14.84 -5.05
N LYS A 215 -1.47 15.84 -4.16
CA LYS A 215 -1.01 15.76 -2.75
C LYS A 215 -1.52 14.53 -2.00
N HIS A 216 -2.71 14.03 -2.33
CA HIS A 216 -3.31 12.82 -1.75
C HIS A 216 -2.60 11.52 -2.15
N PHE A 217 -1.71 11.52 -3.15
CA PHE A 217 -0.81 10.39 -3.46
C PHE A 217 0.39 10.31 -2.52
N ASN A 218 0.69 11.39 -1.80
CA ASN A 218 1.87 11.49 -0.96
C ASN A 218 1.97 10.34 0.06
N LEU A 219 0.85 9.97 0.69
CA LEU A 219 0.82 8.88 1.65
C LEU A 219 1.20 7.53 1.02
N ILE A 220 0.85 7.29 -0.24
CA ILE A 220 1.17 6.05 -0.95
C ILE A 220 2.69 5.97 -1.17
N TYR A 221 3.28 7.03 -1.72
CA TYR A 221 4.73 7.10 -1.92
C TYR A 221 5.51 6.93 -0.61
N LEU A 222 5.10 7.62 0.46
CA LEU A 222 5.74 7.50 1.77
C LEU A 222 5.63 6.09 2.35
N THR A 223 4.48 5.43 2.18
CA THR A 223 4.26 4.07 2.70
C THR A 223 5.16 3.07 1.98
N PHE A 224 5.24 3.12 0.64
CA PHE A 224 6.17 2.28 -0.13
C PHE A 224 7.62 2.57 0.22
N ALA A 225 8.01 3.85 0.33
CA ALA A 225 9.37 4.23 0.73
C ALA A 225 9.76 3.67 2.11
N LEU A 226 8.86 3.79 3.10
CA LEU A 226 9.07 3.25 4.45
C LEU A 226 9.32 1.75 4.42
N HIS A 227 8.44 0.98 3.75
CA HIS A 227 8.56 -0.47 3.66
C HIS A 227 9.85 -0.90 2.95
N LEU A 228 10.13 -0.32 1.78
CA LEU A 228 11.30 -0.67 0.98
C LEU A 228 12.61 -0.39 1.72
N ILE A 229 12.76 0.80 2.32
CA ILE A 229 13.97 1.16 3.06
C ILE A 229 14.10 0.29 4.31
N SER A 230 13.05 0.18 5.11
CA SER A 230 13.14 -0.48 6.42
C SER A 230 13.36 -1.98 6.32
N ILE A 231 12.62 -2.67 5.45
CA ILE A 231 12.78 -4.13 5.25
C ILE A 231 14.18 -4.43 4.72
N SER A 232 14.68 -3.62 3.78
CA SER A 232 16.01 -3.80 3.21
C SER A 232 17.13 -3.52 4.20
N CYS A 233 16.96 -2.52 5.08
CA CYS A 233 17.91 -2.28 6.16
C CYS A 233 17.92 -3.44 7.16
N ILE A 234 16.74 -3.89 7.62
CA ILE A 234 16.59 -5.01 8.55
C ILE A 234 17.28 -6.26 8.01
N LYS A 235 17.09 -6.60 6.74
CA LYS A 235 17.77 -7.75 6.11
C LYS A 235 19.30 -7.60 6.12
N ASN A 236 19.82 -6.41 5.90
CA ASN A 236 21.26 -6.18 5.90
C ASN A 236 21.89 -6.07 7.30
N LEU A 237 21.09 -6.00 8.37
CA LEU A 237 21.63 -6.10 9.74
C LEU A 237 22.24 -7.48 10.04
N PHE A 238 21.93 -8.50 9.24
CA PHE A 238 22.52 -9.83 9.35
C PHE A 238 23.87 -9.96 8.61
N ASN A 239 24.28 -8.97 7.82
CA ASN A 239 25.53 -8.98 7.06
C ASN A 239 26.71 -8.38 7.85
N SER A 240 27.95 -8.58 7.36
CA SER A 240 29.16 -8.09 8.03
C SER A 240 29.20 -6.57 8.23
N TYR A 241 28.63 -5.79 7.31
CA TYR A 241 28.59 -4.31 7.38
C TYR A 241 27.31 -3.77 8.04
N TRP A 242 26.80 -4.46 9.07
CA TRP A 242 25.52 -4.15 9.71
C TRP A 242 25.43 -2.73 10.28
N VAL A 243 26.53 -2.15 10.77
CA VAL A 243 26.56 -0.81 11.39
C VAL A 243 26.03 0.29 10.46
N LEU A 244 26.35 0.24 9.17
CA LEU A 244 25.85 1.22 8.20
C LEU A 244 24.32 1.15 8.08
N PHE A 245 23.76 -0.06 8.11
CA PHE A 245 22.32 -0.27 8.02
C PHE A 245 21.60 0.06 9.33
N VAL A 246 22.28 0.01 10.48
CA VAL A 246 21.77 0.57 11.74
C VAL A 246 21.59 2.08 11.61
N LEU A 247 22.61 2.79 11.15
CA LEU A 247 22.54 4.25 10.96
C LEU A 247 21.44 4.62 9.96
N LEU A 248 21.35 3.90 8.85
CA LEU A 248 20.31 4.12 7.84
C LEU A 248 18.90 3.83 8.37
N LEU A 249 18.73 2.74 9.14
CA LEU A 249 17.45 2.40 9.74
C LEU A 249 17.04 3.43 10.80
N LEU A 250 17.97 3.90 11.64
CA LEU A 250 17.72 4.96 12.61
C LEU A 250 17.30 6.27 11.93
N ALA A 251 18.03 6.68 10.88
CA ALA A 251 17.70 7.88 10.11
C ALA A 251 16.31 7.77 9.45
N SER A 252 16.02 6.61 8.83
CA SER A 252 14.71 6.31 8.25
C SER A 252 13.61 6.34 9.30
N SER A 253 13.78 5.63 10.43
CA SER A 253 12.79 5.58 11.50
C SER A 253 12.52 6.97 12.11
N TYR A 254 13.55 7.78 12.32
CA TYR A 254 13.38 9.16 12.80
C TYR A 254 12.60 10.02 11.80
N TYR A 255 12.96 9.95 10.52
CA TYR A 255 12.25 10.68 9.46
C TYR A 255 10.78 10.28 9.35
N PHE A 256 10.47 8.98 9.29
CA PHE A 256 9.08 8.53 9.16
C PHE A 256 8.28 8.72 10.45
N PHE A 257 8.93 8.66 11.62
CA PHE A 257 8.28 8.98 12.88
C PHE A 257 7.83 10.44 12.92
N THR A 258 8.73 11.38 12.62
CA THR A 258 8.39 12.81 12.55
C THR A 258 7.34 13.10 11.48
N THR A 259 7.50 12.54 10.28
CA THR A 259 6.55 12.69 9.17
C THR A 259 5.17 12.15 9.54
N SER A 260 5.08 11.01 10.22
CA SER A 260 3.79 10.41 10.62
C SER A 260 2.98 11.31 11.55
N HIS A 261 3.62 12.10 12.41
CA HIS A 261 2.95 13.10 13.26
C HIS A 261 2.52 14.32 12.45
N GLN A 262 3.36 14.81 11.52
CA GLN A 262 3.04 15.95 10.67
C GLN A 262 1.79 15.69 9.80
N ILE A 263 1.70 14.50 9.19
CA ILE A 263 0.56 14.14 8.32
C ILE A 263 -0.55 13.39 9.07
N LYS A 264 -0.41 13.17 10.39
CA LYS A 264 -1.35 12.45 11.27
C LYS A 264 -1.74 11.07 10.71
N SER A 265 -0.77 10.35 10.15
CA SER A 265 -0.96 9.03 9.55
C SER A 265 -0.63 7.91 10.53
N ALA A 266 -1.68 7.21 10.99
CA ALA A 266 -1.54 6.09 11.90
C ALA A 266 -0.80 4.90 11.25
N SER A 267 -0.99 4.66 9.95
CA SER A 267 -0.31 3.55 9.26
C SER A 267 1.21 3.76 9.23
N LEU A 268 1.68 4.95 8.84
CA LEU A 268 3.11 5.26 8.85
C LEU A 268 3.70 5.15 10.25
N PHE A 269 3.01 5.68 11.26
CA PHE A 269 3.46 5.62 12.65
C PHE A 269 3.64 4.16 13.12
N ILE A 270 2.60 3.33 12.94
CA ILE A 270 2.60 1.94 13.38
C ILE A 270 3.73 1.16 12.69
N PHE A 271 3.85 1.24 11.36
CA PHE A 271 4.89 0.52 10.64
C PHE A 271 6.30 1.02 11.00
N THR A 272 6.46 2.32 11.24
CA THR A 272 7.76 2.88 11.69
C THR A 272 8.18 2.29 13.02
N ILE A 273 7.27 2.21 14.00
CA ILE A 273 7.56 1.63 15.32
C ILE A 273 7.85 0.14 15.20
N ILE A 274 7.07 -0.60 14.41
CA ILE A 274 7.30 -2.03 14.19
C ILE A 274 8.69 -2.27 13.60
N TYR A 275 9.09 -1.51 12.57
CA TYR A 275 10.42 -1.67 11.97
C TYR A 275 11.55 -1.24 12.90
N ALA A 276 11.38 -0.13 13.64
CA ALA A 276 12.35 0.29 14.63
C ALA A 276 12.52 -0.78 15.73
N TYR A 277 11.42 -1.36 16.22
CA TYR A 277 11.44 -2.43 17.21
C TYR A 277 12.18 -3.66 16.68
N VAL A 278 11.85 -4.15 15.48
CA VAL A 278 12.54 -5.30 14.87
C VAL A 278 14.04 -5.01 14.72
N GLY A 279 14.40 -3.82 14.23
CA GLY A 279 15.79 -3.39 14.09
C GLY A 279 16.55 -3.35 15.41
N ILE A 280 15.96 -2.76 16.45
CA ILE A 280 16.56 -2.69 17.80
C ILE A 280 16.82 -4.09 18.34
N ASN A 281 15.87 -5.03 18.20
CA ASN A 281 16.06 -6.40 18.67
C ASN A 281 17.23 -7.09 17.97
N ILE A 282 17.34 -6.95 16.64
CA ILE A 282 18.46 -7.53 15.88
C ILE A 282 19.80 -6.88 16.31
N CYS A 283 19.82 -5.56 16.52
CA CYS A 283 21.01 -4.86 17.00
C CYS A 283 21.42 -5.31 18.41
N LEU A 284 20.46 -5.53 19.31
CA LEU A 284 20.71 -6.07 20.65
C LEU A 284 21.37 -7.44 20.57
N PHE A 285 20.85 -8.35 19.74
CA PHE A 285 21.48 -9.66 19.52
C PHE A 285 22.91 -9.54 18.96
N LYS A 286 23.13 -8.65 17.98
CA LYS A 286 24.47 -8.41 17.42
C LYS A 286 25.45 -7.82 18.43
N LEU A 287 24.97 -6.96 19.33
CA LEU A 287 25.78 -6.38 20.39
C LEU A 287 26.15 -7.43 21.45
N VAL A 288 25.24 -8.33 21.80
CA VAL A 288 25.51 -9.47 22.68
C VAL A 288 26.57 -10.40 22.06
N GLU A 289 26.45 -10.71 20.75
CA GLU A 289 27.44 -11.49 20.00
C GLU A 289 28.81 -10.79 19.97
N PHE A 290 28.84 -9.47 19.74
CA PHE A 290 30.08 -8.69 19.64
C PHE A 290 30.85 -8.58 20.98
N ILE A 291 30.13 -8.49 22.10
CA ILE A 291 30.74 -8.35 23.44
C ILE A 291 31.26 -9.69 23.98
N ASN A 292 30.99 -10.82 23.29
CA ASN A 292 31.29 -12.17 23.78
C ASN A 292 30.76 -12.37 25.20
N PHE A 293 29.45 -12.19 25.40
CA PHE A 293 28.81 -12.46 26.69
C PHE A 293 29.16 -13.87 27.19
N ASP A 294 29.88 -13.94 28.32
CA ASP A 294 30.18 -15.22 28.98
C ASP A 294 28.88 -15.98 29.31
N SER A 295 28.98 -17.31 29.41
CA SER A 295 27.86 -18.20 29.71
C SER A 295 27.08 -17.79 30.97
N ASP A 296 27.76 -17.20 31.94
CA ASP A 296 27.19 -16.80 33.23
C ASP A 296 26.29 -15.57 33.13
N LEU A 297 26.49 -14.71 32.13
CA LEU A 297 25.66 -13.52 31.88
C LEU A 297 24.53 -13.80 30.87
N LEU A 298 24.61 -14.87 30.08
CA LEU A 298 23.55 -15.25 29.16
C LEU A 298 22.29 -15.74 29.88
N VAL A 299 22.44 -16.54 30.94
CA VAL A 299 21.31 -17.06 31.73
C VAL A 299 20.42 -15.93 32.28
N PRO A 300 20.93 -14.93 33.02
CA PRO A 300 20.10 -13.82 33.51
C PRO A 300 19.52 -12.96 32.37
N PHE A 301 20.24 -12.81 31.25
CA PHE A 301 19.71 -12.13 30.07
C PHE A 301 18.44 -12.80 29.53
N PHE A 302 18.45 -14.13 29.35
CA PHE A 302 17.29 -14.87 28.88
C PHE A 302 16.10 -14.82 29.84
N PHE A 303 16.34 -14.75 31.15
CA PHE A 303 15.27 -14.53 32.14
C PHE A 303 14.59 -13.16 32.02
N LEU A 304 15.28 -12.15 31.49
CA LEU A 304 14.74 -10.80 31.30
C LEU A 304 13.93 -10.62 30.00
N VAL A 305 14.15 -11.49 29.00
CA VAL A 305 13.49 -11.40 27.68
C VAL A 305 11.96 -11.36 27.76
N PRO A 306 11.27 -12.22 28.56
CA PRO A 306 9.82 -12.16 28.68
C PRO A 306 9.30 -10.82 29.23
N PHE A 307 9.99 -10.26 30.23
CA PHE A 307 9.63 -8.96 30.82
C PHE A 307 9.83 -7.82 29.83
N TYR A 308 10.94 -7.84 29.08
CA TYR A 308 11.18 -6.89 28.00
C TYR A 308 10.09 -6.96 26.92
N PHE A 309 9.66 -8.16 26.52
CA PHE A 309 8.62 -8.35 25.51
C PHE A 309 7.25 -7.86 26.00
N ILE A 310 6.88 -8.15 27.26
CA ILE A 310 5.65 -7.62 27.86
C ILE A 310 5.71 -6.09 27.92
N GLY A 311 6.84 -5.54 28.37
CA GLY A 311 7.06 -4.10 28.43
C GLY A 311 6.95 -3.42 27.06
N SER A 312 7.50 -4.03 26.01
CA SER A 312 7.44 -3.49 24.64
C SER A 312 6.02 -3.49 24.07
N ILE A 313 5.21 -4.51 24.34
CA ILE A 313 3.79 -4.55 23.97
C ILE A 313 3.01 -3.45 24.68
N ILE A 314 3.20 -3.30 25.99
CA ILE A 314 2.52 -2.25 26.77
C ILE A 314 2.91 -0.87 26.22
N LEU A 315 4.21 -0.64 26.00
CA LEU A 315 4.71 0.61 25.42
C LEU A 315 4.12 0.87 24.03
N PHE A 316 4.07 -0.13 23.16
CA PHE A 316 3.45 -0.02 21.84
C PHE A 316 1.98 0.41 21.92
N ILE A 317 1.19 -0.24 22.80
CA ILE A 317 -0.22 0.11 23.01
C ILE A 317 -0.36 1.55 23.52
N LEU A 318 0.50 1.97 24.46
CA LEU A 318 0.51 3.34 24.99
C LEU A 318 0.85 4.37 23.92
N LEU A 319 1.85 4.10 23.09
CA LEU A 319 2.26 4.95 21.97
C LEU A 319 1.13 5.11 20.94
N VAL A 320 0.49 4.02 20.54
CA VAL A 320 -0.65 4.06 19.59
C VAL A 320 -1.83 4.81 20.20
N LYS A 321 -2.16 4.58 21.48
CA LYS A 321 -3.22 5.32 22.17
C LYS A 321 -2.93 6.82 22.24
N LYS A 322 -1.68 7.20 22.53
CA LYS A 322 -1.26 8.61 22.57
C LYS A 322 -1.39 9.26 21.20
N PHE A 323 -0.84 8.63 20.15
CA PHE A 323 -0.91 9.12 18.79
C PHE A 323 -2.37 9.34 18.32
N ASN A 324 -3.27 8.40 18.63
CA ASN A 324 -4.68 8.53 18.27
C ASN A 324 -5.43 9.62 19.05
N LYS A 325 -5.06 9.87 20.33
CA LYS A 325 -5.61 10.98 21.11
C LYS A 325 -5.24 12.32 20.49
N ASP A 326 -3.96 12.51 20.14
CA ASP A 326 -3.46 13.75 19.54
C ASP A 326 -4.15 14.06 18.20
N LYS A 327 -4.55 13.04 17.43
CA LYS A 327 -5.37 13.21 16.22
C LYS A 327 -6.76 13.78 16.49
N THR A 328 -7.37 13.42 17.63
CA THR A 328 -8.79 13.73 17.93
C THR A 328 -8.96 15.15 18.48
N TYR A 329 -7.97 15.67 19.22
CA TYR A 329 -8.03 17.02 19.79
C TYR A 329 -7.91 18.13 18.74
N ASP A 330 -7.23 17.87 17.61
CA ASP A 330 -7.06 18.85 16.53
C ASP A 330 -8.22 18.88 15.52
N THR A 331 -9.15 17.92 15.55
CA THR A 331 -10.38 17.95 14.71
C THR A 331 -11.52 18.73 15.34
N ILE A 332 -11.34 19.24 16.56
CA ILE A 332 -12.35 20.02 17.33
C ILE A 332 -12.00 21.52 17.31
N ARG A 333 -11.09 21.97 16.44
CA ARG A 333 -10.74 23.39 16.28
C ARG A 333 -11.03 23.92 14.89
#